data_AF-A0A6G0HXA4-F1
#
_entry.id   AF-A0A6G0HXA4-F1
#
_cell.length_a   1.000
_cell.length_b   1.000
_cell.length_c   1.000
_cell.angle_alpha   90.00
_cell.angle_beta   90.00
_cell.angle_gamma   90.00
#
_symmetry.space_group_name_H-M   'P 1'
#
loop_
_entity.id
_entity.type
_entity.pdbx_description
1 polymer ?
#
loop_
_entity_poly.entity_id
_entity_poly.type
_entity_poly.pdbx_seq_one_letter_code
_entity_poly.pdbx_strand_id
1 'polypeptide(L)'
;MDDPSPPQPGEDKLSALTAGDRIPWAQMRKQYFSSGINKRSLDAIERAAFFVTLDDEEQGMRGEDPAGNLDRYAKSLLHGKCYDRWFDKSFSIVIYKNGKSGLNAEHSWADAPTVAHLWEYTLATDAFQLGYTEDGHCKGDVDRSLPLPQRLVWDIPSEVQAQASSSLAVAQALADDVDCHVFPFREFGKGRIKKLRVSPDAFIQIGLQLAYYRDRGGFCLTYEASMTRLFREGRTETVRSCSSESSAFVKALENGEVEEQCRRLFRLASERHQNLYRMAMTGAGIDRHLFCLYVVSKYLGVESPFLKEVLSEPWRLSTSQTPVQQMELFDLKNNPEFVSLGGGFGPVADDGYGVSYIIVGEDMINFHVSSKYSCSETDSHRFGAQGKQSPPGHHDASLR
;
A
#
# COMPACT_ATOMS: atom_id res chain seq x y z
N MET A 1 -15.59 -10.35 27.64
CA MET A 1 -15.11 -10.93 26.37
C MET A 1 -15.42 -12.41 26.28
N ASP A 2 -15.77 -13.07 27.39
CA ASP A 2 -16.18 -14.47 27.43
C ASP A 2 -17.67 -14.68 27.10
N ASP A 3 -18.20 -14.02 26.07
CA ASP A 3 -19.56 -14.34 25.57
C ASP A 3 -19.44 -15.51 24.57
N PRO A 4 -19.83 -16.75 24.94
CA PRO A 4 -19.73 -17.92 24.07
C PRO A 4 -20.89 -17.99 23.06
N SER A 5 -21.78 -16.99 23.04
CA SER A 5 -22.98 -17.01 22.20
C SER A 5 -22.57 -17.05 20.73
N PRO A 6 -23.01 -18.06 19.96
CA PRO A 6 -22.63 -18.18 18.55
C PRO A 6 -23.12 -16.97 17.75
N PRO A 7 -22.51 -16.69 16.58
CA PRO A 7 -23.06 -15.73 15.65
C PRO A 7 -24.48 -16.16 15.23
N GLN A 8 -25.38 -15.19 15.07
CA GLN A 8 -26.67 -15.43 14.42
C GLN A 8 -26.45 -15.84 12.96
N PRO A 9 -27.43 -16.48 12.29
CA PRO A 9 -27.30 -16.86 10.89
C PRO A 9 -26.88 -15.69 9.99
N GLY A 10 -25.70 -15.81 9.37
CA GLY A 10 -25.10 -14.79 8.48
C GLY A 10 -24.35 -13.66 9.18
N GLU A 11 -24.34 -13.58 10.51
CA GLU A 11 -23.61 -12.55 11.27
C GLU A 11 -22.08 -12.70 11.10
N ASP A 12 -21.59 -13.93 11.04
CA ASP A 12 -20.18 -14.29 10.85
C ASP A 12 -19.58 -13.74 9.56
N LYS A 13 -20.40 -13.60 8.51
CA LYS A 13 -19.99 -13.14 7.19
C LYS A 13 -20.52 -11.76 6.80
N LEU A 14 -21.19 -11.07 7.73
CA LEU A 14 -21.88 -9.82 7.44
C LEU A 14 -20.94 -8.75 6.86
N SER A 15 -19.70 -8.68 7.35
CA SER A 15 -18.74 -7.67 6.89
C SER A 15 -18.25 -7.89 5.45
N ALA A 16 -18.46 -9.09 4.88
CA ALA A 16 -18.15 -9.37 3.47
C ALA A 16 -18.94 -8.48 2.50
N LEU A 17 -20.07 -7.93 2.94
CA LEU A 17 -20.79 -6.90 2.20
C LEU A 17 -19.90 -5.70 1.85
N THR A 18 -18.91 -5.36 2.70
CA THR A 18 -17.97 -4.25 2.48
C THR A 18 -16.78 -4.63 1.58
N ALA A 19 -16.56 -5.92 1.34
CA ALA A 19 -15.43 -6.44 0.56
C ALA A 19 -15.74 -6.63 -0.93
N GLY A 20 -17.02 -6.80 -1.28
CA GLY A 20 -17.48 -6.98 -2.65
C GLY A 20 -17.69 -5.66 -3.41
N ASP A 21 -18.48 -5.72 -4.48
CA ASP A 21 -18.75 -4.57 -5.33
C ASP A 21 -19.48 -3.43 -4.60
N ARG A 22 -19.07 -2.20 -4.90
CA ARG A 22 -19.59 -0.98 -4.25
C ARG A 22 -21.09 -0.77 -4.50
N ILE A 23 -21.62 -1.12 -5.68
CA ILE A 23 -23.02 -0.90 -6.05
C ILE A 23 -23.97 -1.82 -5.26
N PRO A 24 -23.80 -3.17 -5.27
CA PRO A 24 -24.59 -4.05 -4.42
C PRO A 24 -24.53 -3.67 -2.95
N TRP A 25 -23.34 -3.32 -2.43
CA TRP A 25 -23.22 -2.87 -1.05
C TRP A 25 -24.05 -1.61 -0.77
N ALA A 26 -23.95 -0.58 -1.63
CA ALA A 26 -24.73 0.65 -1.47
C ALA A 26 -26.24 0.39 -1.47
N GLN A 27 -26.72 -0.54 -2.31
CA GLN A 27 -28.13 -0.94 -2.37
C GLN A 27 -28.57 -1.64 -1.09
N MET A 28 -27.79 -2.61 -0.60
CA MET A 28 -28.07 -3.29 0.68
C MET A 28 -28.07 -2.31 1.84
N ARG A 29 -27.06 -1.42 1.92
CA ARG A 29 -26.96 -0.40 2.96
C ARG A 29 -28.20 0.48 2.99
N LYS A 30 -28.69 0.91 1.82
CA LYS A 30 -29.92 1.72 1.71
C LYS A 30 -31.17 0.96 2.15
N GLN A 31 -31.30 -0.31 1.78
CA GLN A 31 -32.51 -1.09 2.03
C GLN A 31 -32.58 -1.63 3.46
N TYR A 32 -31.49 -2.20 3.98
CA TYR A 32 -31.49 -2.97 5.23
C TYR A 32 -30.76 -2.30 6.39
N PHE A 33 -29.93 -1.29 6.13
CA PHE A 33 -29.11 -0.64 7.17
C PHE A 33 -29.42 0.85 7.37
N SER A 34 -30.46 1.39 6.70
CA SER A 34 -30.84 2.80 6.79
C SER A 34 -31.80 3.12 7.93
N SER A 35 -32.37 2.09 8.58
CA SER A 35 -33.30 2.23 9.70
C SER A 35 -33.18 1.07 10.71
N GLY A 36 -33.91 1.14 11.83
CA GLY A 36 -34.02 0.04 12.78
C GLY A 36 -32.73 -0.30 13.53
N ILE A 37 -32.60 -1.57 13.93
CA ILE A 37 -31.47 -2.07 14.71
C ILE A 37 -30.16 -2.04 13.90
N ASN A 38 -30.21 -2.42 12.62
CA ASN A 38 -29.05 -2.41 11.71
C ASN A 38 -28.43 -1.03 11.58
N LYS A 39 -29.26 0.02 11.46
CA LYS A 39 -28.76 1.40 11.43
C LYS A 39 -28.00 1.76 12.70
N ARG A 40 -28.49 1.36 13.87
CA ARG A 40 -27.83 1.67 15.15
C ARG A 40 -26.47 0.99 15.25
N SER A 41 -26.38 -0.28 14.87
CA SER A 41 -25.12 -1.01 14.84
C SER A 41 -24.14 -0.45 13.81
N LEU A 42 -24.63 -0.12 12.61
CA LEU A 42 -23.82 0.49 11.56
C LEU A 42 -23.31 1.89 11.96
N ASP A 43 -24.15 2.72 12.58
CA ASP A 43 -23.77 4.04 13.08
C ASP A 43 -22.69 3.95 14.17
N ALA A 44 -22.73 2.92 15.01
CA ALA A 44 -21.67 2.65 15.98
C ALA A 44 -20.32 2.34 15.28
N ILE A 45 -20.33 1.52 14.23
CA ILE A 45 -19.13 1.22 13.43
C ILE A 45 -18.61 2.49 12.73
N GLU A 46 -19.50 3.23 12.08
CA GLU A 46 -19.14 4.44 11.31
C GLU A 46 -18.57 5.54 12.22
N ARG A 47 -19.11 5.71 13.43
CA ARG A 47 -18.65 6.71 14.41
C ARG A 47 -17.49 6.27 15.28
N ALA A 48 -17.16 4.98 15.34
CA ALA A 48 -16.00 4.51 16.09
C ALA A 48 -14.72 5.24 15.64
N ALA A 49 -13.73 5.42 16.53
CA ALA A 49 -12.47 6.05 16.12
C ALA A 49 -11.72 5.23 15.06
N PHE A 50 -11.69 3.91 15.24
CA PHE A 50 -11.09 2.92 14.35
C PHE A 50 -11.68 1.55 14.61
N PHE A 51 -11.34 0.57 13.78
CA PHE A 51 -11.72 -0.83 14.00
C PHE A 51 -10.53 -1.63 14.54
N VAL A 52 -10.79 -2.62 15.39
CA VAL A 52 -9.80 -3.61 15.79
C VAL A 52 -10.28 -4.97 15.34
N THR A 53 -9.43 -5.69 14.62
CA THR A 53 -9.66 -7.07 14.26
C THR A 53 -8.78 -7.98 15.09
N LEU A 54 -9.41 -8.92 15.80
CA LEU A 54 -8.73 -10.00 16.51
C LEU A 54 -8.80 -11.24 15.63
N ASP A 55 -7.69 -11.53 14.96
CA ASP A 55 -7.56 -12.63 14.02
C ASP A 55 -7.11 -13.90 14.74
N ASP A 56 -7.72 -15.04 14.41
CA ASP A 56 -7.41 -16.35 14.98
C ASP A 56 -6.27 -17.06 14.24
N GLU A 57 -5.82 -16.53 13.10
CA GLU A 57 -4.61 -16.99 12.42
C GLU A 57 -3.33 -16.47 13.08
N GLU A 58 -2.24 -17.21 12.86
CA GLU A 58 -0.90 -16.78 13.20
C GLU A 58 -0.19 -16.33 11.93
N GLN A 59 0.28 -15.08 11.92
CA GLN A 59 1.06 -14.52 10.80
C GLN A 59 2.37 -13.95 11.31
N GLY A 60 3.34 -13.67 10.44
CA GLY A 60 4.59 -13.04 10.85
C GLY A 60 5.75 -13.30 9.90
N MET A 61 6.96 -12.98 10.35
CA MET A 61 8.16 -12.99 9.50
C MET A 61 9.11 -14.17 9.77
N ARG A 62 8.83 -14.98 10.80
CA ARG A 62 9.70 -16.07 11.28
C ARG A 62 9.09 -17.43 10.94
N GLY A 63 9.92 -18.45 10.79
CA GLY A 63 9.49 -19.82 10.48
C GLY A 63 10.43 -20.49 9.48
N GLU A 64 10.00 -21.63 8.91
CA GLU A 64 10.78 -22.42 7.95
C GLU A 64 10.95 -21.72 6.59
N ASP A 65 9.98 -20.89 6.19
CA ASP A 65 10.00 -20.09 4.95
C ASP A 65 9.78 -18.60 5.26
N PRO A 66 10.82 -17.87 5.71
CA PRO A 66 10.70 -16.45 6.06
C PRO A 66 10.24 -15.56 4.91
N ALA A 67 10.59 -15.90 3.66
CA ALA A 67 10.22 -15.12 2.49
C ALA A 67 8.72 -15.27 2.18
N GLY A 68 8.23 -16.50 2.00
CA GLY A 68 6.80 -16.71 1.75
C GLY A 68 5.93 -16.37 2.96
N ASN A 69 6.48 -16.40 4.19
CA ASN A 69 5.79 -15.90 5.38
C ASN A 69 5.49 -14.39 5.28
N LEU A 70 6.43 -13.59 4.77
CA LEU A 70 6.19 -12.15 4.54
C LEU A 70 5.11 -11.92 3.50
N ASP A 71 5.13 -12.68 2.41
CA ASP A 71 4.14 -12.60 1.33
C ASP A 71 2.74 -12.91 1.86
N ARG A 72 2.60 -14.02 2.62
CA ARG A 72 1.34 -14.39 3.30
C ARG A 72 0.88 -13.33 4.29
N TYR A 73 1.81 -12.77 5.07
CA TYR A 73 1.49 -11.76 6.06
C TYR A 73 0.96 -10.46 5.42
N ALA A 74 1.60 -10.00 4.35
CA ALA A 74 1.17 -8.82 3.61
C ALA A 74 -0.20 -9.04 2.95
N LYS A 75 -0.44 -10.21 2.34
CA LYS A 75 -1.75 -10.57 1.79
C LYS A 75 -2.85 -10.59 2.86
N SER A 76 -2.58 -11.19 4.01
CA SER A 76 -3.52 -11.23 5.14
C SER A 76 -3.87 -9.83 5.67
N LEU A 77 -2.91 -8.89 5.69
CA LEU A 77 -3.18 -7.48 6.03
C LEU A 77 -3.98 -6.74 4.93
N LEU A 78 -3.78 -7.11 3.66
CA LEU A 78 -4.46 -6.48 2.53
C LEU A 78 -5.95 -6.84 2.46
N HIS A 79 -6.30 -8.12 2.60
CA HIS A 79 -7.67 -8.60 2.37
C HIS A 79 -8.23 -9.51 3.48
N GLY A 80 -7.42 -9.95 4.45
CA GLY A 80 -7.86 -10.89 5.49
C GLY A 80 -8.55 -12.12 4.88
N LYS A 81 -9.65 -12.53 5.49
CA LYS A 81 -10.54 -13.60 5.00
C LYS A 81 -11.70 -13.07 4.18
N CYS A 82 -11.67 -11.79 3.79
CA CYS A 82 -12.74 -11.08 3.08
C CYS A 82 -14.07 -10.94 3.84
N TYR A 83 -14.18 -11.42 5.07
CA TYR A 83 -15.39 -11.30 5.91
C TYR A 83 -15.10 -10.97 7.38
N ASP A 84 -13.83 -10.75 7.72
CA ASP A 84 -13.32 -10.46 9.04
C ASP A 84 -12.78 -9.03 9.15
N ARG A 85 -13.08 -8.16 8.18
CA ARG A 85 -12.66 -6.75 8.16
C ARG A 85 -13.86 -5.88 7.77
N TRP A 86 -13.93 -4.68 8.33
CA TRP A 86 -14.89 -3.66 7.87
C TRP A 86 -14.18 -2.68 6.94
N PHE A 87 -14.14 -2.98 5.64
CA PHE A 87 -13.30 -2.26 4.67
C PHE A 87 -13.71 -0.81 4.41
N ASP A 88 -14.93 -0.41 4.82
CA ASP A 88 -15.35 1.00 4.78
C ASP A 88 -14.77 1.83 5.94
N LYS A 89 -14.15 1.21 6.95
CA LYS A 89 -13.53 1.96 8.04
C LYS A 89 -12.23 2.60 7.54
N SER A 90 -12.05 3.88 7.86
CA SER A 90 -10.82 4.65 7.58
C SER A 90 -9.54 3.85 7.79
N PHE A 91 -9.44 3.15 8.92
CA PHE A 91 -8.43 2.12 9.12
C PHE A 91 -8.88 1.10 10.17
N SER A 92 -8.28 -0.09 10.09
CA SER A 92 -8.42 -1.19 11.03
C SER A 92 -7.04 -1.62 11.54
N ILE A 93 -6.91 -1.79 12.86
CA ILE A 93 -5.75 -2.45 13.47
C ILE A 93 -6.03 -3.95 13.48
N VAL A 94 -5.14 -4.73 12.87
CA VAL A 94 -5.24 -6.19 12.85
C VAL A 94 -4.28 -6.74 13.87
N ILE A 95 -4.76 -7.58 14.77
CA ILE A 95 -3.98 -8.27 15.80
C ILE A 95 -4.18 -9.77 15.61
N TYR A 96 -3.10 -10.47 15.27
CA TYR A 96 -3.07 -11.91 15.07
C TYR A 96 -2.88 -12.63 16.40
N LYS A 97 -3.28 -13.91 16.44
CA LYS A 97 -3.25 -14.75 17.63
C LYS A 97 -1.88 -14.81 18.32
N ASN A 98 -0.80 -14.75 17.54
CA ASN A 98 0.57 -14.75 18.05
C ASN A 98 1.12 -13.35 18.43
N GLY A 99 0.25 -12.35 18.53
CA GLY A 99 0.60 -10.97 18.90
C GLY A 99 1.23 -10.16 17.77
N LYS A 100 1.33 -10.68 16.54
CA LYS A 100 1.69 -9.85 15.39
C LYS A 100 0.56 -8.89 15.04
N SER A 101 0.93 -7.75 14.47
CA SER A 101 -0.04 -6.70 14.16
C SER A 101 0.35 -5.86 12.95
N GLY A 102 -0.67 -5.28 12.33
CA GLY A 102 -0.54 -4.35 11.23
C GLY A 102 -1.80 -3.52 11.01
N LEU A 103 -1.85 -2.80 9.89
CA LEU A 103 -2.95 -1.91 9.54
C LEU A 103 -3.54 -2.28 8.18
N ASN A 104 -4.87 -2.18 8.08
CA ASN A 104 -5.60 -2.07 6.83
C ASN A 104 -6.21 -0.66 6.76
N ALA A 105 -6.12 0.02 5.62
CA ALA A 105 -6.57 1.41 5.51
C ALA A 105 -7.39 1.64 4.24
N GLU A 106 -8.48 2.38 4.39
CA GLU A 106 -9.31 2.82 3.28
C GLU A 106 -8.70 4.10 2.68
N HIS A 107 -8.31 4.02 1.40
CA HIS A 107 -7.42 5.01 0.78
C HIS A 107 -8.15 6.32 0.38
N SER A 108 -9.48 6.32 0.29
CA SER A 108 -10.23 7.57 0.06
C SER A 108 -10.06 8.56 1.21
N TRP A 109 -9.92 8.07 2.45
CA TRP A 109 -9.71 8.89 3.64
C TRP A 109 -8.30 9.51 3.72
N ALA A 110 -7.25 8.70 3.54
CA ALA A 110 -5.87 9.14 3.75
C ALA A 110 -4.88 8.50 2.78
N ASP A 111 -3.77 9.19 2.54
CA ASP A 111 -2.62 8.64 1.82
C ASP A 111 -1.67 7.91 2.78
N ALA A 112 -0.87 6.98 2.25
CA ALA A 112 0.05 6.14 3.02
C ALA A 112 0.94 6.88 4.05
N PRO A 113 1.48 8.10 3.79
CA PRO A 113 2.27 8.84 4.76
C PRO A 113 1.52 9.16 6.07
N THR A 114 0.23 9.45 5.99
CA THR A 114 -0.60 9.72 7.18
C THR A 114 -0.77 8.46 8.02
N VAL A 115 -1.04 7.32 7.38
CA VAL A 115 -1.18 6.03 8.06
C VAL A 115 0.15 5.56 8.64
N ALA A 116 1.25 5.74 7.91
CA ALA A 116 2.59 5.43 8.38
C ALA A 116 2.99 6.29 9.59
N HIS A 117 2.68 7.59 9.57
CA HIS A 117 2.91 8.48 10.71
C HIS A 117 2.14 8.03 11.96
N LEU A 118 0.84 7.68 11.80
CA LEU A 118 0.04 7.11 12.89
C LEU A 118 0.70 5.85 13.46
N TRP A 119 1.09 4.91 12.59
CA TRP A 119 1.69 3.64 13.01
C TRP A 119 3.02 3.84 13.75
N GLU A 120 3.90 4.69 13.22
CA GLU A 120 5.18 5.01 13.86
C GLU A 120 4.99 5.65 15.23
N TYR A 121 4.07 6.60 15.34
CA TYR A 121 3.75 7.25 16.61
C TYR A 121 3.27 6.22 17.64
N THR A 122 2.29 5.39 17.25
CA THR A 122 1.73 4.38 18.16
C THR A 122 2.79 3.39 18.63
N LEU A 123 3.58 2.80 17.71
CA LEU A 123 4.62 1.84 18.08
C LEU A 123 5.69 2.45 18.98
N ALA A 124 6.13 3.67 18.67
CA ALA A 124 7.17 4.33 19.45
C ALA A 124 6.67 4.74 20.84
N THR A 125 5.47 5.32 20.93
CA THR A 125 4.89 5.70 22.23
C THR A 125 4.61 4.48 23.09
N ASP A 126 4.10 3.39 22.51
CA ASP A 126 3.84 2.15 23.24
C ASP A 126 5.12 1.56 23.85
N ALA A 127 6.18 1.42 23.04
CA ALA A 127 7.43 0.81 23.47
C ALA A 127 8.29 1.70 24.38
N PHE A 128 8.43 2.99 24.03
CA PHE A 128 9.44 3.87 24.65
C PHE A 128 8.87 4.86 25.66
N GLN A 129 7.55 5.08 25.71
CA GLN A 129 6.94 6.05 26.63
C GLN A 129 6.00 5.39 27.65
N LEU A 130 5.08 4.54 27.18
CA LEU A 130 4.15 3.82 28.05
C LEU A 130 4.87 2.63 28.70
N GLY A 131 5.33 1.70 27.87
CA GLY A 131 5.99 0.48 28.27
C GLY A 131 5.13 -0.43 29.14
N TYR A 132 5.73 -1.52 29.57
CA TYR A 132 5.05 -2.59 30.31
C TYR A 132 5.79 -2.90 31.61
N THR A 133 5.09 -3.52 32.56
CA THR A 133 5.68 -4.12 33.76
C THR A 133 6.45 -5.39 33.40
N GLU A 134 7.25 -5.93 34.34
CA GLU A 134 8.08 -7.12 34.09
C GLU A 134 7.26 -8.38 33.74
N ASP A 135 6.01 -8.45 34.20
CA ASP A 135 5.02 -9.50 33.90
C ASP A 135 4.21 -9.22 32.63
N GLY A 136 4.51 -8.15 31.89
CA GLY A 136 3.93 -7.84 30.58
C GLY A 136 2.59 -7.08 30.63
N HIS A 137 2.19 -6.54 31.78
CA HIS A 137 0.99 -5.72 31.90
C HIS A 137 1.25 -4.25 31.56
N CYS A 138 0.20 -3.54 31.12
CA CYS A 138 0.26 -2.09 30.95
C CYS A 138 0.54 -1.43 32.31
N LYS A 139 1.40 -0.42 32.33
CA LYS A 139 1.64 0.37 33.54
C LYS A 139 0.43 1.25 33.86
N GLY A 140 0.10 1.39 35.14
CA GLY A 140 -1.00 2.22 35.63
C GLY A 140 -2.06 1.42 36.39
N ASP A 141 -3.09 2.12 36.86
CA ASP A 141 -4.17 1.52 37.65
C ASP A 141 -5.37 1.18 36.75
N VAL A 142 -5.95 -0.02 36.94
CA VAL A 142 -7.13 -0.46 36.20
C VAL A 142 -8.39 0.19 36.77
N ASP A 143 -9.07 0.99 35.96
CA ASP A 143 -10.41 1.49 36.30
C ASP A 143 -11.48 0.42 36.06
N ARG A 144 -11.99 -0.14 37.17
CA ARG A 144 -13.05 -1.17 37.15
C ARG A 144 -14.46 -0.60 36.96
N SER A 145 -14.61 0.72 36.88
CA SER A 145 -15.91 1.38 36.70
C SER A 145 -16.35 1.48 35.23
N LEU A 146 -15.47 1.11 34.29
CA LEU A 146 -15.75 1.17 32.86
C LEU A 146 -16.88 0.20 32.46
N PRO A 147 -17.76 0.61 31.52
CA PRO A 147 -18.82 -0.25 31.03
C PRO A 147 -18.25 -1.43 30.23
N LEU A 148 -18.96 -2.56 30.27
CA LEU A 148 -18.61 -3.72 29.47
C LEU A 148 -18.81 -3.44 27.97
N PRO A 149 -17.99 -4.04 27.08
CA PRO A 149 -18.22 -3.98 25.65
C PRO A 149 -19.63 -4.47 25.29
N GLN A 150 -20.29 -3.78 24.36
CA GLN A 150 -21.63 -4.12 23.90
C GLN A 150 -21.54 -4.84 22.55
N ARG A 151 -22.16 -6.01 22.45
CA ARG A 151 -22.30 -6.73 21.18
C ARG A 151 -23.27 -5.97 20.28
N LEU A 152 -22.83 -5.69 19.04
CA LEU A 152 -23.69 -5.12 18.01
C LEU A 152 -24.73 -6.15 17.59
N VAL A 153 -25.99 -5.73 17.47
CA VAL A 153 -27.11 -6.60 17.11
C VAL A 153 -27.56 -6.29 15.70
N TRP A 154 -27.97 -7.32 14.96
CA TRP A 154 -28.36 -7.21 13.56
C TRP A 154 -29.66 -7.96 13.29
N ASP A 155 -30.42 -7.48 12.32
CA ASP A 155 -31.49 -8.18 11.63
C ASP A 155 -30.98 -8.57 10.24
N ILE A 156 -30.79 -9.87 10.01
CA ILE A 156 -30.11 -10.42 8.83
C ILE A 156 -31.07 -11.34 8.07
N PRO A 157 -32.03 -10.78 7.32
CA PRO A 157 -32.95 -11.57 6.51
C PRO A 157 -32.20 -12.32 5.40
N SER A 158 -32.86 -13.32 4.80
CA SER A 158 -32.28 -14.21 3.78
C SER A 158 -31.60 -13.48 2.63
N GLU A 159 -32.14 -12.34 2.21
CA GLU A 159 -31.61 -11.51 1.14
C GLU A 159 -30.24 -10.91 1.52
N VAL A 160 -30.07 -10.47 2.77
CA VAL A 160 -28.78 -9.96 3.27
C VAL A 160 -27.77 -11.10 3.35
N GLN A 161 -28.18 -12.29 3.81
CA GLN A 161 -27.31 -13.48 3.86
C GLN A 161 -26.85 -13.92 2.47
N ALA A 162 -27.77 -13.92 1.49
CA ALA A 162 -27.47 -14.23 0.10
C ALA A 162 -26.50 -13.21 -0.50
N GLN A 163 -26.73 -11.92 -0.27
CA GLN A 163 -25.83 -10.88 -0.77
C GLN A 163 -24.46 -10.93 -0.10
N ALA A 164 -24.37 -11.17 1.21
CA ALA A 164 -23.09 -11.34 1.91
C ALA A 164 -22.31 -12.53 1.33
N SER A 165 -22.99 -13.64 1.04
CA SER A 165 -22.37 -14.81 0.39
C SER A 165 -21.86 -14.50 -1.03
N SER A 166 -22.64 -13.74 -1.81
CA SER A 166 -22.22 -13.29 -3.16
C SER A 166 -21.03 -12.35 -3.08
N SER A 167 -21.05 -11.37 -2.17
CA SER A 167 -19.95 -10.43 -1.98
C SER A 167 -18.68 -11.14 -1.52
N LEU A 168 -18.80 -12.12 -0.62
CA LEU A 168 -17.68 -12.96 -0.21
C LEU A 168 -17.09 -13.74 -1.38
N ALA A 169 -17.91 -14.34 -2.25
CA ALA A 169 -17.41 -15.07 -3.41
C ALA A 169 -16.61 -14.16 -4.37
N VAL A 170 -17.08 -12.93 -4.60
CA VAL A 170 -16.36 -11.92 -5.40
C VAL A 170 -15.05 -11.54 -4.73
N ALA A 171 -15.10 -11.18 -3.45
CA ALA A 171 -13.92 -10.73 -2.70
C ALA A 171 -12.86 -11.83 -2.60
N GLN A 172 -13.27 -13.08 -2.36
CA GLN A 172 -12.36 -14.23 -2.30
C GLN A 172 -11.70 -14.47 -3.65
N ALA A 173 -12.46 -14.42 -4.76
CA ALA A 173 -11.87 -14.55 -6.09
C ALA A 173 -10.83 -13.46 -6.39
N LEU A 174 -11.08 -12.22 -5.95
CA LEU A 174 -10.11 -11.13 -6.07
C LEU A 174 -8.87 -11.37 -5.19
N ALA A 175 -9.06 -11.77 -3.94
CA ALA A 175 -7.97 -12.04 -3.00
C ALA A 175 -7.08 -13.21 -3.43
N ASP A 176 -7.70 -14.27 -3.94
CA ASP A 176 -7.02 -15.46 -4.45
C ASP A 176 -6.19 -15.13 -5.70
N ASP A 177 -6.62 -14.15 -6.50
CA ASP A 177 -5.92 -13.71 -7.72
C ASP A 177 -4.74 -12.75 -7.45
N VAL A 178 -4.58 -12.22 -6.23
CA VAL A 178 -3.44 -11.35 -5.90
C VAL A 178 -2.17 -12.17 -5.71
N ASP A 179 -1.17 -11.90 -6.55
CA ASP A 179 0.21 -12.30 -6.31
C ASP A 179 0.94 -11.19 -5.52
N CYS A 180 1.81 -11.57 -4.60
CA CYS A 180 2.54 -10.63 -3.75
C CYS A 180 3.92 -11.15 -3.39
N HIS A 181 4.93 -10.29 -3.58
CA HIS A 181 6.29 -10.54 -3.14
C HIS A 181 6.83 -9.36 -2.33
N VAL A 182 7.08 -9.59 -1.05
CA VAL A 182 7.65 -8.63 -0.11
C VAL A 182 9.07 -9.05 0.23
N PHE A 183 10.03 -8.17 -0.06
CA PHE A 183 11.41 -8.47 0.21
C PHE A 183 12.22 -7.25 0.65
N PRO A 184 13.07 -7.44 1.67
CA PRO A 184 14.07 -6.45 2.05
C PRO A 184 15.32 -6.58 1.18
N PHE A 185 15.74 -5.46 0.60
CA PHE A 185 17.02 -5.28 -0.07
C PHE A 185 18.03 -4.69 0.92
N ARG A 186 19.12 -5.42 1.21
CA ARG A 186 20.11 -5.08 2.26
C ARG A 186 21.54 -4.90 1.78
N GLU A 187 21.77 -4.95 0.48
CA GLU A 187 23.13 -4.82 -0.05
C GLU A 187 23.62 -3.37 0.03
N PHE A 188 22.69 -2.42 -0.07
CA PHE A 188 22.90 -1.01 0.22
C PHE A 188 21.54 -0.31 0.43
N GLY A 189 21.59 0.89 0.98
CA GLY A 189 20.44 1.78 1.09
C GLY A 189 20.78 3.22 0.69
N LYS A 190 20.02 4.18 1.22
CA LYS A 190 20.19 5.61 0.90
C LYS A 190 21.61 6.12 1.18
N GLY A 191 22.33 5.56 2.15
CA GLY A 191 23.65 6.02 2.54
C GLY A 191 24.70 5.82 1.46
N ARG A 192 24.59 4.73 0.68
CA ARG A 192 25.44 4.51 -0.49
C ARG A 192 24.98 5.36 -1.67
N ILE A 193 23.68 5.42 -1.94
CA ILE A 193 23.13 6.17 -3.07
C ILE A 193 23.46 7.67 -2.96
N LYS A 194 23.34 8.25 -1.76
CA LYS A 194 23.67 9.67 -1.52
C LYS A 194 25.15 9.99 -1.74
N LYS A 195 26.07 9.03 -1.51
CA LYS A 195 27.51 9.22 -1.81
C LYS A 195 27.77 9.38 -3.31
N LEU A 196 26.87 8.85 -4.15
CA LEU A 196 26.88 9.03 -5.60
C LEU A 196 26.26 10.37 -6.05
N ARG A 197 25.79 11.20 -5.09
CA ARG A 197 25.07 12.46 -5.33
C ARG A 197 23.77 12.28 -6.14
N VAL A 198 23.10 11.15 -5.95
CA VAL A 198 21.82 10.83 -6.57
C VAL A 198 20.73 10.76 -5.50
N SER A 199 19.51 11.20 -5.84
CA SER A 199 18.35 11.03 -4.96
C SER A 199 18.06 9.52 -4.81
N PRO A 200 17.93 8.99 -3.57
CA PRO A 200 17.54 7.60 -3.36
C PRO A 200 16.25 7.20 -4.08
N ASP A 201 15.28 8.11 -4.10
CA ASP A 201 14.00 7.89 -4.74
C ASP A 201 14.14 7.81 -6.28
N ALA A 202 14.85 8.74 -6.90
CA ALA A 202 15.16 8.69 -8.33
C ALA A 202 15.94 7.43 -8.72
N PHE A 203 16.89 6.99 -7.88
CA PHE A 203 17.64 5.76 -8.09
C PHE A 203 16.70 4.54 -8.13
N ILE A 204 15.81 4.44 -7.15
CA ILE A 204 14.84 3.33 -7.06
C ILE A 204 13.90 3.38 -8.27
N GLN A 205 13.33 4.53 -8.59
CA GLN A 205 12.39 4.70 -9.70
C GLN A 205 13.02 4.32 -11.05
N ILE A 206 14.27 4.73 -11.31
CA ILE A 206 15.00 4.29 -12.51
C ILE A 206 15.29 2.79 -12.49
N GLY A 207 15.61 2.23 -11.32
CA GLY A 207 15.74 0.78 -11.13
C GLY A 207 14.45 0.02 -11.46
N LEU A 208 13.28 0.57 -11.07
CA LEU A 208 11.98 0.00 -11.42
C LEU A 208 11.70 0.06 -12.93
N GLN A 209 12.16 1.12 -13.63
CA GLN A 209 12.07 1.17 -15.10
C GLN A 209 12.92 0.06 -15.75
N LEU A 210 14.12 -0.17 -15.24
CA LEU A 210 14.98 -1.26 -15.71
C LEU A 210 14.36 -2.63 -15.44
N ALA A 211 13.84 -2.84 -14.23
CA ALA A 211 13.17 -4.08 -13.83
C ALA A 211 11.98 -4.39 -14.74
N TYR A 212 11.11 -3.39 -14.99
CA TYR A 212 9.98 -3.54 -15.89
C TYR A 212 10.42 -3.84 -17.32
N TYR A 213 11.44 -3.15 -17.83
CA TYR A 213 11.95 -3.39 -19.18
C TYR A 213 12.50 -4.80 -19.36
N ARG A 214 13.25 -5.33 -18.38
CA ARG A 214 13.74 -6.71 -18.40
C ARG A 214 12.62 -7.73 -18.29
N ASP A 215 11.61 -7.44 -17.48
CA ASP A 215 10.49 -8.35 -17.21
C ASP A 215 9.49 -8.42 -18.37
N ARG A 216 9.17 -7.28 -18.98
CA ARG A 216 8.10 -7.13 -19.99
C ARG A 216 8.62 -6.83 -21.40
N GLY A 217 9.92 -6.65 -21.59
CA GLY A 217 10.54 -6.38 -22.89
C GLY A 217 10.23 -4.99 -23.47
N GLY A 218 9.72 -4.06 -22.65
CA GLY A 218 9.28 -2.74 -23.11
C GLY A 218 9.07 -1.76 -21.96
N PHE A 219 8.59 -0.57 -22.29
CA PHE A 219 8.26 0.47 -21.31
C PHE A 219 6.74 0.61 -21.17
N CYS A 220 6.29 1.11 -20.03
CA CYS A 220 4.88 1.41 -19.79
C CYS A 220 4.70 2.75 -19.09
N LEU A 221 3.47 3.25 -19.06
CA LEU A 221 3.12 4.37 -18.19
C LEU A 221 3.35 3.97 -16.73
N THR A 222 4.25 4.70 -16.08
CA THR A 222 4.56 4.53 -14.66
C THR A 222 3.94 5.68 -13.87
N TYR A 223 3.07 5.33 -12.93
CA TYR A 223 2.54 6.24 -11.93
C TYR A 223 3.45 6.22 -10.70
N GLU A 224 3.79 7.39 -10.20
CA GLU A 224 4.40 7.55 -8.89
C GLU A 224 3.65 8.64 -8.12
N ALA A 225 3.23 8.31 -6.89
CA ALA A 225 2.55 9.26 -6.03
C ALA A 225 3.53 10.32 -5.49
N SER A 226 3.25 11.60 -5.78
CA SER A 226 3.94 12.74 -5.17
C SER A 226 2.97 13.54 -4.32
N MET A 227 3.36 13.85 -3.08
CA MET A 227 2.51 14.60 -2.15
C MET A 227 2.46 16.07 -2.53
N THR A 228 1.25 16.65 -2.49
CA THR A 228 1.01 18.09 -2.73
C THR A 228 0.68 18.83 -1.43
N ARG A 229 1.18 18.34 -0.29
CA ARG A 229 0.90 18.87 1.06
C ARG A 229 1.41 20.30 1.33
N LEU A 230 2.08 20.92 0.35
CA LEU A 230 2.38 22.36 0.35
C LEU A 230 1.12 23.22 0.13
N PHE A 231 0.07 22.62 -0.42
CA PHE A 231 -1.22 23.27 -0.65
C PHE A 231 -2.24 22.84 0.40
N ARG A 232 -3.19 23.72 0.70
CA ARG A 232 -4.34 23.41 1.56
C ARG A 232 -5.10 22.22 0.95
N GLU A 233 -5.39 21.21 1.78
CA GLU A 233 -6.09 19.99 1.37
C GLU A 233 -5.38 19.20 0.26
N GLY A 234 -4.09 19.48 0.03
CA GLY A 234 -3.27 18.76 -0.95
C GLY A 234 -3.12 17.29 -0.60
N ARG A 235 -3.55 16.43 -1.54
CA ARG A 235 -3.37 14.98 -1.53
C ARG A 235 -2.13 14.63 -2.36
N THR A 236 -2.34 14.22 -3.61
CA THR A 236 -1.30 13.73 -4.50
C THR A 236 -1.38 14.33 -5.90
N GLU A 237 -0.22 14.43 -6.55
CA GLU A 237 -0.05 14.58 -7.99
C GLU A 237 0.75 13.35 -8.50
N THR A 238 0.77 13.16 -9.82
CA THR A 238 1.46 12.07 -10.50
C THR A 238 2.84 12.51 -10.98
N VAL A 239 3.85 11.72 -10.64
CA VAL A 239 5.14 11.75 -11.32
C VAL A 239 5.12 10.64 -12.38
N ARG A 240 5.39 11.00 -13.63
CA ARG A 240 5.47 10.06 -14.75
C ARG A 240 6.91 9.55 -14.87
N SER A 241 7.26 8.53 -14.10
CA SER A 241 8.66 8.10 -13.89
C SER A 241 9.27 7.44 -15.14
N CYS A 242 8.45 6.90 -16.04
CA CYS A 242 8.86 6.51 -17.38
C CYS A 242 9.03 7.76 -18.27
N SER A 243 10.27 8.25 -18.35
CA SER A 243 10.67 9.40 -19.17
C SER A 243 11.51 8.96 -20.37
N SER A 244 11.72 9.86 -21.33
CA SER A 244 12.66 9.64 -22.43
C SER A 244 14.08 9.38 -21.92
N GLU A 245 14.48 10.08 -20.87
CA GLU A 245 15.80 9.99 -20.25
C GLU A 245 15.99 8.65 -19.52
N SER A 246 15.01 8.20 -18.72
CA SER A 246 15.07 6.88 -18.08
C SER A 246 15.05 5.77 -19.11
N SER A 247 14.25 5.89 -20.17
CA SER A 247 14.20 4.92 -21.28
C SER A 247 15.53 4.85 -22.04
N ALA A 248 16.16 6.00 -22.30
CA ALA A 248 17.46 6.06 -22.96
C ALA A 248 18.56 5.42 -22.11
N PHE A 249 18.56 5.66 -20.80
CA PHE A 249 19.48 5.00 -19.88
C PHE A 249 19.30 3.47 -19.88
N VAL A 250 18.07 2.99 -19.72
CA VAL A 250 17.76 1.55 -19.69
C VAL A 250 18.20 0.88 -20.99
N LYS A 251 17.86 1.47 -22.15
CA LYS A 251 18.29 0.93 -23.45
C LYS A 251 19.81 0.89 -23.60
N ALA A 252 20.52 1.96 -23.20
CA ALA A 252 21.98 1.99 -23.29
C ALA A 252 22.62 0.90 -22.41
N LEU A 253 22.10 0.71 -21.20
CA LEU A 253 22.57 -0.33 -20.30
C LEU A 253 22.35 -1.74 -20.87
N GLU A 254 21.14 -2.03 -21.36
CA GLU A 254 20.80 -3.36 -21.88
C GLU A 254 21.47 -3.67 -23.23
N ASN A 255 21.81 -2.65 -24.02
CA ASN A 255 22.55 -2.82 -25.26
C ASN A 255 24.07 -2.96 -25.05
N GLY A 256 24.56 -2.89 -23.81
CA GLY A 256 25.99 -2.99 -23.50
C GLY A 256 26.81 -1.79 -23.97
N GLU A 257 26.22 -0.59 -23.96
CA GLU A 257 26.95 0.65 -24.25
C GLU A 257 28.07 0.87 -23.22
N VAL A 258 29.09 1.66 -23.62
CA VAL A 258 30.24 1.94 -22.76
C VAL A 258 29.82 2.58 -21.43
N GLU A 259 30.53 2.23 -20.35
CA GLU A 259 30.16 2.59 -18.98
C GLU A 259 30.00 4.11 -18.77
N GLU A 260 30.88 4.92 -19.38
CA GLU A 260 30.82 6.38 -19.30
C GLU A 260 29.50 6.92 -19.88
N GLN A 261 29.05 6.36 -21.00
CA GLN A 261 27.80 6.73 -21.64
C GLN A 261 26.60 6.35 -20.75
N CYS A 262 26.59 5.12 -20.21
CA CYS A 262 25.57 4.66 -19.27
C CYS A 262 25.51 5.56 -18.03
N ARG A 263 26.65 5.94 -17.46
CA ARG A 263 26.75 6.83 -16.31
C ARG A 263 26.21 8.23 -16.60
N ARG A 264 26.54 8.78 -17.77
CA ARG A 264 26.02 10.09 -18.23
C ARG A 264 24.50 10.05 -18.36
N LEU A 265 23.95 9.01 -19.01
CA LEU A 265 22.51 8.84 -19.20
C LEU A 265 21.79 8.61 -17.86
N PHE A 266 22.38 7.86 -16.93
CA PHE A 266 21.85 7.66 -15.59
C PHE A 266 21.71 8.97 -14.82
N ARG A 267 22.71 9.86 -14.89
CA ARG A 267 22.65 11.18 -14.27
C ARG A 267 21.53 12.03 -14.87
N LEU A 268 21.41 12.06 -16.20
CA LEU A 268 20.33 12.79 -16.88
C LEU A 268 18.95 12.26 -16.49
N ALA A 269 18.76 10.94 -16.44
CA ALA A 269 17.52 10.32 -15.98
C ALA A 269 17.20 10.70 -14.51
N SER A 270 18.22 10.70 -13.65
CA SER A 270 18.08 11.06 -12.23
C SER A 270 17.70 12.52 -12.04
N GLU A 271 18.34 13.43 -12.77
CA GLU A 271 18.04 14.86 -12.75
C GLU A 271 16.65 15.15 -13.30
N ARG A 272 16.27 14.47 -14.39
CA ARG A 272 14.93 14.57 -14.96
C ARG A 272 13.86 14.14 -13.97
N HIS A 273 14.04 12.98 -13.35
CA HIS A 273 13.10 12.44 -12.35
C HIS A 273 12.94 13.42 -11.17
N GLN A 274 14.03 13.92 -10.61
CA GLN A 274 13.96 14.91 -9.53
C GLN A 274 13.23 16.19 -9.94
N ASN A 275 13.42 16.64 -11.19
CA ASN A 275 12.69 17.79 -11.70
C ASN A 275 11.19 17.51 -11.84
N LEU A 276 10.81 16.34 -12.37
CA LEU A 276 9.40 15.91 -12.45
C LEU A 276 8.77 15.85 -11.05
N TYR A 277 9.46 15.27 -10.08
CA TYR A 277 9.00 15.21 -8.69
C TYR A 277 8.79 16.61 -8.10
N ARG A 278 9.74 17.53 -8.31
CA ARG A 278 9.62 18.92 -7.87
C ARG A 278 8.41 19.61 -8.50
N MET A 279 8.20 19.43 -9.81
CA MET A 279 7.03 20.00 -10.48
C MET A 279 5.73 19.43 -9.90
N ALA A 280 5.64 18.12 -9.69
CA ALA A 280 4.45 17.49 -9.12
C ALA A 280 4.15 18.01 -7.71
N MET A 281 5.14 18.03 -6.80
CA MET A 281 4.94 18.48 -5.42
C MET A 281 4.58 19.97 -5.31
N THR A 282 5.01 20.80 -6.28
CA THR A 282 4.65 22.22 -6.36
C THR A 282 3.43 22.49 -7.26
N GLY A 283 2.63 21.48 -7.58
CA GLY A 283 1.36 21.64 -8.31
C GLY A 283 1.51 21.98 -9.79
N ALA A 284 2.70 21.79 -10.36
CA ALA A 284 3.00 21.97 -11.78
C ALA A 284 3.00 20.64 -12.56
N GLY A 285 2.52 19.55 -11.94
CA GLY A 285 2.17 18.31 -12.65
C GLY A 285 0.96 18.50 -13.56
N ILE A 286 0.72 17.53 -14.45
CA ILE A 286 -0.32 17.63 -15.48
C ILE A 286 -1.51 16.73 -15.23
N ASP A 287 -1.35 15.64 -14.48
CA ASP A 287 -2.36 14.59 -14.42
C ASP A 287 -3.62 15.03 -13.68
N ARG A 288 -3.50 15.70 -12.53
CA ARG A 288 -4.69 16.27 -11.85
C ARG A 288 -5.34 17.40 -12.66
N HIS A 289 -4.56 18.15 -13.43
CA HIS A 289 -5.09 19.17 -14.34
C HIS A 289 -5.90 18.54 -15.48
N LEU A 290 -5.37 17.51 -16.15
CA LEU A 290 -6.08 16.78 -17.20
C LEU A 290 -7.37 16.12 -16.66
N PHE A 291 -7.31 15.56 -15.45
CA PHE A 291 -8.50 15.01 -14.79
C PHE A 291 -9.55 16.10 -14.50
N CYS A 292 -9.14 17.29 -14.05
CA CYS A 292 -10.05 18.42 -13.88
C CYS A 292 -10.74 18.81 -15.20
N LEU A 293 -9.99 18.90 -16.30
CA LEU A 293 -10.56 19.18 -17.63
C LEU A 293 -11.57 18.10 -18.06
N TYR A 294 -11.31 16.84 -17.72
CA TYR A 294 -12.25 15.74 -17.97
C TYR A 294 -13.53 15.85 -17.15
N VAL A 295 -13.44 16.16 -15.85
CA VAL A 295 -14.63 16.38 -15.01
C VAL A 295 -15.47 17.53 -15.54
N VAL A 296 -14.83 18.65 -15.92
CA VAL A 296 -15.51 19.81 -16.51
C VAL A 296 -16.15 19.47 -17.86
N SER A 297 -15.46 18.71 -18.73
CA SER A 297 -16.02 18.33 -20.03
C SER A 297 -17.26 17.44 -19.88
N LYS A 298 -17.26 16.51 -18.91
CA LYS A 298 -18.43 15.70 -18.56
C LYS A 298 -19.58 16.55 -18.03
N TYR A 299 -19.30 17.52 -17.18
CA TYR A 299 -20.32 18.45 -16.67
C TYR A 299 -20.97 19.28 -17.80
N LEU A 300 -20.17 19.74 -18.76
CA LEU A 300 -20.64 20.56 -19.88
C LEU A 300 -21.21 19.74 -21.05
N GLY A 301 -21.13 18.41 -21.01
CA GLY A 301 -21.53 17.56 -22.14
C GLY A 301 -20.62 17.69 -23.37
N VAL A 302 -19.36 18.10 -23.18
CA VAL A 302 -18.38 18.27 -24.26
C VAL A 302 -17.56 17.00 -24.40
N GLU A 303 -17.57 16.42 -25.60
CA GLU A 303 -16.68 15.30 -25.92
C GLU A 303 -15.29 15.82 -26.33
N SER A 304 -14.25 15.21 -25.76
CA SER A 304 -12.86 15.47 -26.14
C SER A 304 -12.18 14.15 -26.45
N PRO A 305 -11.89 13.87 -27.75
CA PRO A 305 -11.15 12.67 -28.15
C PRO A 305 -9.79 12.58 -27.44
N PHE A 306 -9.10 13.71 -27.28
CA PHE A 306 -7.83 13.79 -26.56
C PHE A 306 -7.98 13.33 -25.10
N LEU A 307 -8.93 13.88 -24.34
CA LEU A 307 -9.12 13.50 -22.93
C LEU A 307 -9.55 12.03 -22.80
N LYS A 308 -10.34 11.53 -23.76
CA LYS A 308 -10.74 10.11 -23.80
C LYS A 308 -9.53 9.21 -24.00
N GLU A 309 -8.63 9.55 -24.91
CA GLU A 309 -7.42 8.79 -25.20
C GLU A 309 -6.46 8.81 -24.00
N VAL A 310 -6.03 9.98 -23.55
CA VAL A 310 -4.98 10.09 -22.52
C VAL A 310 -5.39 9.53 -21.15
N LEU A 311 -6.69 9.49 -20.84
CA LEU A 311 -7.22 8.91 -19.60
C LEU A 311 -7.59 7.43 -19.72
N SER A 312 -7.57 6.86 -20.93
CA SER A 312 -7.80 5.43 -21.17
C SER A 312 -6.53 4.59 -21.05
N GLU A 313 -5.37 5.23 -21.12
CA GLU A 313 -4.08 4.54 -21.03
C GLU A 313 -3.83 3.98 -19.61
N PRO A 314 -3.56 2.68 -19.46
CA PRO A 314 -3.42 2.06 -18.15
C PRO A 314 -2.06 2.35 -17.52
N TRP A 315 -2.07 2.61 -16.20
CA TRP A 315 -0.87 2.70 -15.37
C TRP A 315 -0.37 1.30 -15.00
N ARG A 316 0.27 0.61 -15.95
CA ARG A 316 0.77 -0.76 -15.76
C ARG A 316 1.86 -0.89 -14.71
N LEU A 317 2.51 0.19 -14.32
CA LEU A 317 3.39 0.22 -13.16
C LEU A 317 2.95 1.35 -12.25
N SER A 318 2.34 1.01 -11.11
CA SER A 318 1.95 1.98 -10.09
C SER A 318 2.88 1.89 -8.91
N THR A 319 3.47 3.01 -8.51
CA THR A 319 4.52 3.05 -7.49
C THR A 319 4.20 4.07 -6.40
N SER A 320 4.64 3.77 -5.17
CA SER A 320 4.53 4.71 -4.06
C SER A 320 5.69 4.53 -3.09
N GLN A 321 6.32 5.65 -2.72
CA GLN A 321 7.22 5.67 -1.57
C GLN A 321 6.41 5.96 -0.30
N THR A 322 6.54 5.11 0.71
CA THR A 322 6.04 5.45 2.05
C THR A 322 7.20 5.96 2.90
N PRO A 323 7.17 7.23 3.36
CA PRO A 323 8.23 7.75 4.20
C PRO A 323 8.22 7.07 5.57
N VAL A 324 9.41 6.77 6.08
CA VAL A 324 9.62 6.24 7.43
C VAL A 324 10.48 7.18 8.27
N GLN A 325 10.37 7.08 9.60
CA GLN A 325 10.91 8.01 10.59
C GLN A 325 10.45 9.45 10.40
N GLN A 326 9.15 9.66 10.20
CA GLN A 326 8.62 11.02 10.02
C GLN A 326 8.76 11.89 11.28
N MET A 327 8.91 11.27 12.46
CA MET A 327 8.95 11.93 13.76
C MET A 327 10.27 11.76 14.53
N GLU A 328 11.20 10.93 14.02
CA GLU A 328 12.48 10.62 14.69
C GLU A 328 12.37 10.17 16.17
N LEU A 329 11.28 9.47 16.54
CA LEU A 329 10.97 9.13 17.94
C LEU A 329 11.89 8.09 18.58
N PHE A 330 12.59 7.29 17.76
CA PHE A 330 13.54 6.30 18.22
C PHE A 330 14.65 6.09 17.20
N ASP A 331 15.80 5.61 17.68
CA ASP A 331 16.93 5.30 16.83
C ASP A 331 16.77 3.91 16.21
N LEU A 332 16.58 3.84 14.89
CA LEU A 332 16.41 2.57 14.15
C LEU A 332 17.63 1.66 14.28
N LYS A 333 18.84 2.24 14.42
CA LYS A 333 20.06 1.45 14.46
C LYS A 333 20.14 0.64 15.74
N ASN A 334 19.79 1.23 16.87
CA ASN A 334 19.79 0.57 18.17
C ASN A 334 18.49 -0.21 18.44
N ASN A 335 17.40 0.07 17.72
CA ASN A 335 16.09 -0.55 17.92
C ASN A 335 15.48 -1.08 16.59
N PRO A 336 16.19 -1.93 15.83
CA PRO A 336 15.77 -2.39 14.50
C PRO A 336 14.50 -3.25 14.50
N GLU A 337 14.12 -3.81 15.65
CA GLU A 337 12.94 -4.65 15.85
C GLU A 337 11.62 -3.87 15.85
N PHE A 338 11.66 -2.55 16.05
CA PHE A 338 10.49 -1.67 16.03
C PHE A 338 10.23 -1.04 14.65
N VAL A 339 10.98 -1.47 13.63
CA VAL A 339 10.81 -0.98 12.26
C VAL A 339 9.80 -1.85 11.52
N SER A 340 8.72 -1.22 11.05
CA SER A 340 7.80 -1.83 10.09
C SER A 340 8.49 -2.05 8.73
N LEU A 341 8.15 -3.14 8.04
CA LEU A 341 8.55 -3.37 6.64
C LEU A 341 7.69 -2.57 5.65
N GLY A 342 6.86 -1.65 6.13
CA GLY A 342 5.99 -0.81 5.29
C GLY A 342 4.70 -1.51 4.89
N GLY A 343 3.98 -0.92 3.95
CA GLY A 343 2.74 -1.45 3.40
C GLY A 343 2.73 -1.43 1.88
N GLY A 344 1.87 -2.25 1.30
CA GLY A 344 1.68 -2.37 -0.15
C GLY A 344 0.21 -2.21 -0.56
N PHE A 345 -0.02 -2.27 -1.86
CA PHE A 345 -1.33 -2.21 -2.49
C PHE A 345 -1.35 -3.15 -3.71
N GLY A 346 -2.52 -3.58 -4.17
CA GLY A 346 -2.66 -4.39 -5.39
C GLY A 346 -2.41 -3.58 -6.68
N PRO A 347 -2.19 -4.23 -7.84
CA PRO A 347 -2.00 -3.52 -9.09
C PRO A 347 -3.27 -2.76 -9.51
N VAL A 348 -3.10 -1.61 -10.17
CA VAL A 348 -4.22 -0.77 -10.67
C VAL A 348 -4.70 -1.15 -12.07
N ALA A 349 -3.93 -2.01 -12.76
CA ALA A 349 -4.26 -2.60 -14.04
C ALA A 349 -4.12 -4.12 -13.94
N ASP A 350 -5.00 -4.86 -14.59
CA ASP A 350 -5.00 -6.33 -14.53
C ASP A 350 -3.72 -6.95 -15.10
N ASP A 351 -3.08 -6.27 -16.05
CA ASP A 351 -1.83 -6.65 -16.70
C ASP A 351 -0.60 -5.88 -16.15
N GLY A 352 -0.71 -5.33 -14.94
CA GLY A 352 0.29 -4.45 -14.34
C GLY A 352 0.82 -4.88 -12.97
N TYR A 353 1.64 -4.00 -12.39
CA TYR A 353 2.28 -4.16 -11.09
C TYR A 353 1.94 -3.01 -10.15
N GLY A 354 1.74 -3.33 -8.88
CA GLY A 354 1.79 -2.38 -7.76
C GLY A 354 3.13 -2.51 -7.04
N VAL A 355 3.87 -1.42 -6.85
CA VAL A 355 5.17 -1.43 -6.16
C VAL A 355 5.23 -0.35 -5.10
N SER A 356 5.19 -0.74 -3.83
CA SER A 356 5.47 0.15 -2.72
C SER A 356 6.88 -0.08 -2.19
N TYR A 357 7.55 0.98 -1.77
CA TYR A 357 8.85 0.85 -1.11
C TYR A 357 9.02 1.83 0.05
N ILE A 358 9.84 1.39 1.00
CA ILE A 358 10.31 2.21 2.11
C ILE A 358 11.83 2.18 2.17
N ILE A 359 12.44 3.28 2.60
CA ILE A 359 13.88 3.39 2.78
C ILE A 359 14.18 3.42 4.27
N VAL A 360 14.70 2.32 4.80
CA VAL A 360 14.92 2.12 6.23
C VAL A 360 16.39 2.36 6.56
N GLY A 361 16.66 3.29 7.49
CA GLY A 361 18.02 3.59 7.91
C GLY A 361 18.89 4.04 6.72
N GLU A 362 20.15 3.61 6.70
CA GLU A 362 21.14 3.97 5.67
C GLU A 362 21.42 2.83 4.66
N ASP A 363 21.01 1.61 4.99
CA ASP A 363 21.50 0.36 4.40
C ASP A 363 20.40 -0.59 3.93
N MET A 364 19.12 -0.25 4.14
CA MET A 364 18.00 -1.11 3.72
C MET A 364 16.92 -0.37 2.94
N ILE A 365 16.39 -1.05 1.92
CA ILE A 365 15.18 -0.65 1.19
C ILE A 365 14.24 -1.86 1.23
N ASN A 366 12.99 -1.69 1.65
CA ASN A 366 12.01 -2.78 1.60
C ASN A 366 11.02 -2.54 0.47
N PHE A 367 10.73 -3.58 -0.30
CA PHE A 367 9.81 -3.55 -1.43
C PHE A 367 8.60 -4.44 -1.15
N HIS A 368 7.43 -3.97 -1.59
CA HIS A 368 6.20 -4.74 -1.73
C HIS A 368 5.82 -4.69 -3.19
N VAL A 369 5.90 -5.83 -3.88
CA VAL A 369 5.50 -5.98 -5.28
C VAL A 369 4.22 -6.80 -5.30
N SER A 370 3.24 -6.36 -6.09
CA SER A 370 2.00 -7.09 -6.31
C SER A 370 1.65 -7.15 -7.79
N SER A 371 1.00 -8.23 -8.19
CA SER A 371 0.45 -8.46 -9.53
C SER A 371 -0.77 -9.38 -9.44
N LYS A 372 -1.30 -9.83 -10.59
CA LYS A 372 -2.38 -10.81 -10.63
C LYS A 372 -1.92 -12.15 -11.18
N TYR A 373 -2.30 -13.26 -10.55
CA TYR A 373 -2.02 -14.60 -11.06
C TYR A 373 -2.72 -14.87 -12.40
N SER A 374 -3.88 -14.26 -12.63
CA SER A 374 -4.62 -14.34 -13.88
C SER A 374 -3.90 -13.74 -15.09
N CYS A 375 -2.91 -12.87 -14.88
CA CYS A 375 -2.09 -12.32 -15.95
C CYS A 375 -0.78 -13.10 -16.10
N SER A 376 -0.68 -13.92 -17.15
CA SER A 376 0.52 -14.70 -17.45
C SER A 376 1.77 -13.88 -17.78
N GLU A 377 1.61 -12.58 -18.06
CA GLU A 377 2.71 -11.68 -18.33
C GLU A 377 3.30 -11.05 -17.07
N THR A 378 2.62 -11.13 -15.92
CA THR A 378 3.10 -10.57 -14.65
C THR A 378 3.49 -11.64 -13.64
N ASP A 379 4.55 -11.39 -12.87
CA ASP A 379 4.99 -12.25 -11.76
C ASP A 379 5.75 -11.39 -10.73
N SER A 380 5.23 -11.30 -9.50
CA SER A 380 5.77 -10.41 -8.47
C SER A 380 7.18 -10.82 -8.03
N HIS A 381 7.46 -12.13 -8.00
CA HIS A 381 8.77 -12.66 -7.64
C HIS A 381 9.80 -12.41 -8.74
N ARG A 382 9.44 -12.66 -10.00
CA ARG A 382 10.27 -12.42 -11.18
C ARG A 382 10.61 -10.94 -11.30
N PHE A 383 9.61 -10.05 -11.18
CA PHE A 383 9.82 -8.61 -11.19
C PHE A 383 10.75 -8.16 -10.05
N GLY A 384 10.52 -8.66 -8.82
CA GLY A 384 11.37 -8.39 -7.67
C GLY A 384 12.82 -8.85 -7.87
N ALA A 385 13.03 -10.00 -8.51
CA ALA A 385 14.36 -10.51 -8.86
C ALA A 385 15.07 -9.61 -9.88
N GLN A 386 14.35 -9.09 -10.90
CA GLN A 386 14.92 -8.10 -11.84
C GLN A 386 15.33 -6.82 -11.11
N GLY A 387 14.53 -6.37 -10.14
CA GLY A 387 14.81 -5.20 -9.31
C GLY A 387 16.10 -5.34 -8.48
N LYS A 388 16.42 -6.54 -7.99
CA LYS A 388 17.70 -6.80 -7.28
C LYS A 388 18.92 -6.69 -8.20
N GLN A 389 18.76 -6.94 -9.50
CA GLN A 389 19.83 -6.87 -10.50
C GLN A 389 20.07 -5.44 -11.05
N SER A 390 19.60 -4.40 -10.35
CA SER A 390 19.60 -3.00 -10.84
C SER A 390 20.97 -2.30 -10.67
N PRO A 391 21.12 -1.07 -11.23
CA PRO A 391 22.20 -0.64 -12.13
C PRO A 391 23.60 -0.60 -11.46
N PRO A 392 24.74 -0.45 -12.18
CA PRO A 392 26.08 -0.88 -11.76
C PRO A 392 26.61 -0.21 -10.46
N GLY A 393 26.07 -0.58 -9.31
CA GLY A 393 26.65 -0.44 -7.99
C GLY A 393 27.08 -1.79 -7.43
N HIS A 394 26.75 -2.88 -8.13
CA HIS A 394 26.99 -4.24 -7.65
C HIS A 394 28.45 -4.69 -7.77
N HIS A 395 29.23 -4.11 -8.69
CA HIS A 395 30.59 -4.60 -8.97
C HIS A 395 31.70 -3.56 -9.07
N ASP A 396 31.40 -2.26 -9.06
CA ASP A 396 32.43 -1.30 -9.44
C ASP A 396 32.63 -0.14 -8.46
N ALA A 397 33.89 0.03 -8.06
CA ALA A 397 34.39 1.20 -7.34
C ALA A 397 34.37 2.47 -8.22
N SER A 398 33.95 2.34 -9.48
CA SER A 398 34.02 3.33 -10.53
C SER A 398 32.98 4.46 -10.47
N LEU A 399 31.91 4.34 -9.67
CA LEU A 399 30.91 5.43 -9.52
C LEU A 399 31.36 6.59 -8.63
N ARG A 400 32.63 6.58 -8.15
CA ARG A 400 33.25 7.76 -7.53
C ARG A 400 33.61 8.84 -8.56
#